data_AF-A0A4Y8SDM3-F1
#
_entry.id   AF-A0A4Y8SDM3-F1
#
_cell.length_a   1.000
_cell.length_b   1.000
_cell.length_c   1.000
_cell.angle_alpha   90.00
_cell.angle_beta   90.00
_cell.angle_gamma   90.00
#
_symmetry.space_group_name_H-M   'P 1'
#
loop_
_entity.id
_entity.type
_entity.pdbx_description
1 polymer ?
#
loop_
_entity_poly.entity_id
_entity_poly.type
_entity_poly.pdbx_seq_one_letter_code
_entity_poly.pdbx_strand_id
1 'polypeptide(L)' 'MLIEFLGVVLLLALIVIPLMPRKAKPKPVTELKVNTDTHDAEYAINENGKLERIHHPLHY' A
#
# COMPACT_ATOMS: atom_id res chain seq x y z
N MET A 1 -28.08 28.80 30.44
CA MET A 1 -26.61 28.96 30.42
C MET A 1 -25.86 27.62 30.26
N LEU A 2 -25.77 26.76 31.29
CA LEU A 2 -24.96 25.53 31.22
C LEU A 2 -25.48 24.50 30.20
N ILE A 3 -26.80 24.28 30.18
CA ILE A 3 -27.44 23.32 29.27
C ILE A 3 -27.32 23.78 27.80
N GLU A 4 -27.52 25.07 27.56
CA GLU A 4 -27.38 25.68 26.23
C GLU A 4 -25.93 25.61 25.74
N PHE A 5 -24.96 25.88 26.63
CA PHE A 5 -23.54 25.73 26.35
C PHE A 5 -23.19 24.29 25.98
N LEU A 6 -23.70 23.31 26.73
CA LEU A 6 -23.49 21.89 26.44
C LEU A 6 -24.08 21.49 25.07
N GLY A 7 -25.25 22.03 24.72
CA GLY A 7 -25.89 21.82 23.43
C GLY A 7 -25.03 22.31 22.25
N VAL A 8 -24.43 23.50 22.38
CA VAL A 8 -23.54 24.07 21.34
C VAL A 8 -22.26 23.24 21.20
N VAL A 9 -21.65 22.80 22.32
CA VAL A 9 -20.45 21.96 22.30
C VAL A 9 -20.74 20.60 21.64
N LEU A 10 -21.89 19.99 21.94
CA LEU A 10 -22.29 18.71 21.35
C LEU A 10 -22.48 18.82 19.83
N LEU A 11 -23.13 19.89 19.37
CA LEU A 11 -23.34 20.17 17.95
C LEU A 11 -22.01 20.31 17.21
N LEU A 12 -21.06 21.04 17.79
CA LEU A 12 -19.71 21.22 17.24
C LEU A 12 -18.93 19.90 17.18
N ALA A 13 -19.00 19.08 18.23
CA ALA A 13 -18.35 17.78 18.27
C ALA A 13 -18.85 16.85 17.15
N LEU A 14 -20.17 16.83 16.89
CA LEU A 14 -20.75 16.03 15.81
C LEU A 14 -20.26 16.43 14.41
N ILE A 15 -19.88 17.69 14.22
CA ILE A 15 -19.33 18.19 12.95
C ILE A 15 -17.83 17.87 12.84
N VAL A 16 -17.07 18.07 13.92
CA VAL A 16 -15.60 17.96 13.91
C VAL A 16 -15.11 16.50 13.95
N ILE A 17 -15.77 15.61 14.69
CA ILE A 17 -15.40 14.19 14.82
C ILE A 17 -15.29 13.46 13.46
N PRO A 18 -16.26 13.57 12.52
CA PRO A 18 -16.17 12.89 11.23
C PRO A 18 -15.14 13.52 10.28
N LEU A 19 -14.78 14.79 10.48
CA LEU A 19 -13.74 15.49 9.72
C LEU A 19 -12.33 15.13 10.17
N MET A 20 -12.17 14.53 11.36
CA MET A 20 -10.85 14.11 11.80
C MET A 20 -10.30 13.01 10.89
N PRO A 21 -9.10 13.20 10.32
CA PRO A 21 -8.48 12.18 9.49
C PRO A 21 -8.28 10.94 10.36
N ARG A 22 -8.92 9.84 9.97
CA ARG A 22 -8.67 8.53 10.58
C ARG A 22 -7.17 8.28 10.44
N LYS A 23 -6.47 8.16 11.57
CA LYS A 23 -5.08 7.69 11.58
C LYS A 23 -5.07 6.33 10.90
N ALA A 24 -4.70 6.29 9.62
CA ALA A 24 -4.54 5.05 8.89
C ALA A 24 -3.46 4.27 9.63
N LYS A 25 -3.78 3.04 10.06
CA LYS A 25 -2.76 2.16 10.61
C LYS A 25 -1.69 2.02 9.52
N PRO A 26 -0.40 2.19 9.84
CA PRO A 26 0.66 1.96 8.86
C PRO A 26 0.48 0.55 8.34
N LYS A 27 0.21 0.43 7.04
CA LYS A 27 0.14 -0.86 6.36
C LYS A 27 1.52 -1.50 6.57
N PRO A 28 1.63 -2.72 7.09
CA PRO A 28 2.92 -3.37 7.24
C PRO A 28 3.58 -3.35 5.86
N VAL A 29 4.76 -2.75 5.80
CA VAL A 29 5.61 -2.81 4.61
C VAL A 29 6.04 -4.26 4.54
N THR A 30 5.30 -5.08 3.81
CA THR A 30 5.77 -6.39 3.43
C THR A 30 7.03 -6.14 2.63
N GLU A 31 8.18 -6.53 3.18
CA GLU A 31 9.42 -6.58 2.41
C GLU A 31 9.11 -7.37 1.15
N LEU A 32 9.28 -6.73 -0.02
CA LEU A 32 9.21 -7.40 -1.30
C LEU A 32 10.34 -8.42 -1.30
N LYS A 33 10.02 -9.65 -0.90
CA LYS A 33 10.92 -10.79 -1.00
C LYS A 33 11.12 -11.05 -2.48
N VAL A 34 12.21 -10.54 -3.03
CA VAL A 34 12.65 -10.84 -4.39
C VAL A 34 12.90 -12.33 -4.44
N ASN A 35 11.96 -13.07 -5.03
CA ASN A 35 12.13 -14.48 -5.27
C ASN A 35 13.07 -14.62 -6.46
N THR A 36 14.31 -15.04 -6.21
CA THR A 36 15.31 -15.33 -7.26
C THR A 36 15.08 -16.67 -7.93
N ASP A 37 13.99 -17.36 -7.59
CA ASP A 37 13.54 -18.56 -8.26
C ASP A 37 12.98 -18.19 -9.65
N THR A 38 13.82 -18.32 -10.67
CA THR A 38 13.48 -18.01 -12.08
C THR A 38 12.99 -19.23 -12.85
N HIS A 39 12.69 -20.36 -12.20
CA HIS A 39 12.26 -21.59 -12.88
C HIS A 39 10.95 -21.39 -13.66
N ASP A 40 10.03 -20.56 -13.15
CA ASP A 40 8.76 -20.20 -13.80
C ASP A 40 8.76 -18.78 -14.40
N ALA A 41 9.92 -18.12 -14.45
CA ALA A 41 10.00 -16.74 -14.95
C ALA A 41 10.09 -16.71 -16.48
N GLU A 42 9.21 -15.96 -17.12
CA GLU A 42 9.28 -15.73 -18.58
C GLU A 42 10.29 -14.64 -18.96
N TYR A 43 10.72 -13.81 -17.99
CA TYR A 43 11.55 -12.64 -18.20
C TYR A 43 12.67 -12.53 -17.15
N ALA A 44 13.83 -12.02 -17.55
CA ALA A 44 14.98 -11.73 -16.70
C ALA A 44 15.55 -10.34 -17.03
N ILE A 45 16.36 -9.78 -16.13
CA ILE A 45 17.09 -8.54 -16.38
C ILE A 45 18.46 -8.89 -17.00
N ASN A 46 18.80 -8.28 -18.13
CA ASN A 46 20.08 -8.47 -18.81
C ASN A 46 21.21 -7.64 -18.18
N GLU A 47 22.44 -7.79 -18.69
CA GLU A 47 23.63 -7.03 -18.23
C GLU A 47 23.50 -5.50 -18.37
N ASN A 48 22.60 -5.04 -19.23
CA ASN A 48 22.32 -3.62 -19.47
C ASN A 48 21.16 -3.09 -18.60
N GLY A 49 20.65 -3.90 -17.66
CA GLY A 49 19.53 -3.53 -16.79
C GLY A 49 18.16 -3.51 -17.48
N LYS A 50 18.03 -4.10 -18.68
CA LYS A 50 16.78 -4.16 -19.44
C LYS A 50 16.07 -5.49 -19.20
N LEU A 51 14.74 -5.46 -19.18
CA LEU A 51 13.90 -6.65 -19.13
C LEU A 51 13.95 -7.37 -20.49
N GLU A 52 14.38 -8.62 -20.49
CA GLU A 52 14.46 -9.49 -21.66
C GLU A 52 13.75 -10.81 -21.40
N ARG A 53 13.13 -11.39 -22.44
CA ARG A 53 12.46 -12.68 -22.34
C ARG A 53 13.50 -13.80 -22.28
N ILE A 54 13.37 -14.71 -21.32
CA ILE A 54 14.23 -15.89 -21.22
C ILE A 54 13.92 -16.79 -22.42
N HIS A 55 14.88 -16.91 -23.34
CA HIS A 55 14.79 -17.86 -24.45
C HIS A 55 15.46 -19.16 -23.99
N HIS A 56 14.66 -20.16 -23.63
CA HIS A 56 15.18 -21.50 -23.45
C HIS A 56 15.56 -22.06 -24.84
N PRO A 57 16.83 -22.43 -25.08
CA PRO A 57 17.17 -23.21 -26.26
C PRO A 57 16.47 -24.58 -26.10
N LEU A 58 15.47 -24.82 -26.94
CA LEU A 58 14.89 -26.15 -27.12
C LEU A 58 16.01 -27.05 -27.69
N HIS A 59 16.69 -27.77 -26.81
CA HIS A 59 17.49 -28.92 -27.23
C HIS A 59 16.51 -30.04 -27.57
N TYR A 60 16.42 -30.34 -28.88
CA TYR A 60 15.76 -31.52 -29.46
C TYR A 60 16.42 -32.82 -29.01
#